data_AF-A0A7K3Y7H5-F1
#
_entry.id   AF-A0A7K3Y7H5-F1
#
_cell.length_a   1.000
_cell.length_b   1.000
_cell.length_c   1.000
_cell.angle_alpha   90.00
_cell.angle_beta   90.00
_cell.angle_gamma   90.00
#
_symmetry.space_group_name_H-M   'P 1'
#
loop_
_entity.id
_entity.type
_entity.pdbx_description
1 polymer ?
#
loop_
_entity_poly.entity_id
_entity_poly.type
_entity_poly.pdbx_seq_one_letter_code
_entity_poly.pdbx_strand_id
1 'polypeptide(L)'
;EPVITTATETRGRESVEGLAARRGCDIVNRDSTRAVNAAILDGDVPLYAVTGPGMVVAGPGVSFLARKGDYTVGVGCRKGVSARDVTAAIGAALREAGVATGEVLIYATTVKKRGEMGLIQGISDLGGNLVFLDDDTINAPGVKTPSRASLIGLVGVAEPAALAVSRHRDLVFAKQAYGSVTVAIAR
;
A
#
# COMPACT_ATOMS: atom_id res chain seq x y z
N GLU A 1 -13.67 2.51 14.39
CA GLU A 1 -14.71 1.46 14.42
C GLU A 1 -14.98 0.98 13.00
N PRO A 2 -15.36 -0.29 12.80
CA PRO A 2 -15.79 -0.77 11.49
C PRO A 2 -17.06 -0.01 11.07
N VAL A 3 -17.04 0.58 9.87
CA VAL A 3 -18.24 1.18 9.29
C VAL A 3 -19.04 0.06 8.64
N ILE A 4 -20.27 -0.16 9.12
CA ILE A 4 -21.22 -1.08 8.49
C ILE A 4 -22.03 -0.26 7.48
N THR A 5 -21.88 -0.61 6.21
CA THR A 5 -22.72 -0.09 5.12
C THR A 5 -23.39 -1.30 4.47
N THR A 6 -24.68 -1.24 4.18
CA THR A 6 -25.33 -2.28 3.36
C THR A 6 -25.02 -2.02 1.89
N ALA A 7 -24.79 -3.07 1.12
CA ALA A 7 -24.44 -2.96 -0.30
C ALA A 7 -25.57 -2.38 -1.19
N THR A 8 -26.76 -2.16 -0.63
CA THR A 8 -28.00 -1.94 -1.39
C THR A 8 -28.47 -0.49 -1.46
N GLU A 9 -27.80 0.45 -0.80
CA GLU A 9 -28.33 1.81 -0.63
C GLU A 9 -28.28 2.72 -1.88
N THR A 10 -27.88 2.25 -3.08
CA THR A 10 -27.87 3.19 -4.22
C THR A 10 -28.18 2.72 -5.64
N ARG A 11 -28.30 1.43 -6.00
CA ARG A 11 -28.81 1.00 -7.34
C ARG A 11 -28.74 -0.53 -7.49
N GLY A 12 -29.82 -1.22 -7.18
CA GLY A 12 -29.95 -2.66 -7.46
C GLY A 12 -28.95 -3.55 -6.72
N ARG A 13 -29.07 -4.86 -6.98
CA ARG A 13 -28.26 -5.92 -6.37
C ARG A 13 -26.88 -5.97 -7.04
N GLU A 14 -25.98 -5.07 -6.64
CA GLU A 14 -24.61 -5.02 -7.17
C GLU A 14 -23.80 -6.24 -6.72
N SER A 15 -23.20 -6.97 -7.66
CA SER A 15 -22.28 -8.08 -7.36
C SER A 15 -21.02 -7.63 -6.61
N VAL A 16 -20.35 -8.57 -5.92
CA VAL A 16 -19.06 -8.32 -5.25
C VAL A 16 -18.01 -7.77 -6.24
N GLU A 17 -17.99 -8.27 -7.47
CA GLU A 17 -17.08 -7.82 -8.53
C GLU A 17 -17.37 -6.38 -8.95
N GLY A 18 -18.65 -6.03 -9.11
CA GLY A 18 -19.09 -4.66 -9.39
C GLY A 18 -18.68 -3.70 -8.28
N LEU A 19 -18.94 -4.08 -7.03
CA LEU A 19 -18.55 -3.32 -5.85
C LEU A 19 -17.03 -3.15 -5.76
N ALA A 20 -16.26 -4.21 -6.02
CA ALA A 20 -14.81 -4.18 -6.02
C ALA A 20 -14.28 -3.26 -7.13
N ALA A 21 -14.81 -3.34 -8.34
CA ALA A 21 -14.43 -2.45 -9.44
C ALA A 21 -14.73 -0.99 -9.10
N ARG A 22 -15.94 -0.70 -8.60
CA ARG A 22 -16.38 0.64 -8.22
C ARG A 22 -15.57 1.25 -7.10
N ARG A 23 -15.12 0.44 -6.13
CA ARG A 23 -14.30 0.90 -5.00
C ARG A 23 -12.79 0.80 -5.26
N GLY A 24 -12.37 0.35 -6.44
CA GLY A 24 -10.95 0.15 -6.76
C GLY A 24 -10.32 -0.88 -5.83
N CYS A 25 -10.92 -2.06 -5.72
CA CYS A 25 -10.45 -3.17 -4.88
C CYS A 25 -10.22 -4.44 -5.70
N ASP A 26 -9.30 -5.26 -5.21
CA ASP A 26 -9.07 -6.65 -5.61
C ASP A 26 -9.78 -7.57 -4.62
N ILE A 27 -10.45 -8.59 -5.15
CA ILE A 27 -11.03 -9.66 -4.35
C ILE A 27 -9.93 -10.68 -4.06
N VAL A 28 -9.59 -10.84 -2.78
CA VAL A 28 -8.49 -11.70 -2.32
C VAL A 28 -8.87 -13.17 -2.41
N ASN A 29 -10.08 -13.52 -1.97
CA ASN A 29 -10.59 -14.90 -1.96
C ASN A 29 -11.75 -15.07 -2.95
N ARG A 30 -11.43 -15.07 -4.25
CA ARG A 30 -12.44 -15.05 -5.33
C ARG A 30 -13.51 -16.13 -5.24
N ASP A 31 -13.20 -17.32 -4.72
CA ASP A 31 -14.20 -18.40 -4.60
C ASP A 31 -15.38 -18.04 -3.68
N SER A 32 -15.15 -17.14 -2.71
CA SER A 32 -16.20 -16.67 -1.80
C SER A 32 -17.30 -15.87 -2.51
N THR A 33 -17.00 -15.25 -3.66
CA THR A 33 -17.97 -14.34 -4.30
C THR A 33 -19.21 -15.07 -4.77
N ARG A 34 -19.13 -16.37 -5.06
CA ARG A 34 -20.31 -17.17 -5.43
C ARG A 34 -21.36 -17.18 -4.32
N ALA A 35 -20.95 -17.46 -3.08
CA ALA A 35 -21.85 -17.51 -1.94
C ALA A 35 -22.39 -16.11 -1.60
N VAL A 36 -21.52 -15.09 -1.65
CA VAL A 36 -21.91 -13.71 -1.36
C VAL A 36 -22.85 -13.16 -2.44
N ASN A 37 -22.58 -13.38 -3.72
CA ASN A 37 -23.45 -12.97 -4.81
C ASN A 37 -24.81 -13.67 -4.75
N ALA A 38 -24.86 -14.96 -4.38
CA ALA A 38 -26.13 -15.64 -4.12
C ALA A 38 -26.91 -14.97 -2.98
N ALA A 39 -26.25 -14.66 -1.86
CA ALA A 39 -26.89 -13.96 -0.75
C ALA A 39 -27.38 -12.55 -1.12
N ILE A 40 -26.65 -11.82 -1.98
CA ILE A 40 -27.07 -10.52 -2.54
C ILE A 40 -28.34 -10.66 -3.41
N LEU A 41 -28.53 -11.80 -4.08
CA LEU A 41 -29.76 -12.10 -4.81
C LEU A 41 -30.94 -12.43 -3.90
N ASP A 42 -30.68 -12.86 -2.67
CA ASP A 42 -31.74 -13.19 -1.71
C ASP A 42 -32.09 -12.02 -0.79
N GLY A 43 -31.16 -11.09 -0.56
CA GLY A 43 -31.39 -9.92 0.29
C GLY A 43 -30.15 -9.04 0.46
N ASP A 44 -30.17 -8.23 1.52
CA ASP A 44 -29.08 -7.30 1.81
C ASP A 44 -27.91 -8.01 2.49
N VAL A 45 -26.71 -7.87 1.92
CA VAL A 45 -25.47 -8.35 2.53
C VAL A 45 -24.68 -7.16 3.08
N PRO A 46 -24.24 -7.21 4.36
CA PRO A 46 -23.46 -6.14 4.96
C PRO A 46 -22.04 -6.07 4.37
N LEU A 47 -21.59 -4.84 4.10
CA LEU A 47 -20.21 -4.51 3.79
C LEU A 47 -19.54 -3.95 5.05
N TYR A 48 -18.53 -4.67 5.55
CA TYR A 48 -17.70 -4.22 6.65
C TYR A 48 -16.43 -3.56 6.11
N ALA A 49 -16.27 -2.25 6.32
CA ALA A 49 -15.06 -1.52 5.96
C ALA A 49 -14.16 -1.31 7.17
N VAL A 50 -12.90 -1.73 7.07
CA VAL A 50 -11.87 -1.57 8.11
C VAL A 50 -10.77 -0.66 7.59
N THR A 51 -10.57 0.50 8.22
CA THR A 51 -9.57 1.51 7.82
C THR A 51 -8.27 1.43 8.62
N GLY A 52 -8.22 0.55 9.62
CA GLY A 52 -7.05 0.29 10.46
C GLY A 52 -6.75 1.38 11.51
N PRO A 53 -5.72 1.14 12.35
CA PRO A 53 -5.07 -0.17 12.53
C PRO A 53 -6.01 -1.18 13.24
N GLY A 54 -5.92 -2.47 12.91
CA GLY A 54 -6.78 -3.51 13.51
C GLY A 54 -6.60 -4.89 12.89
N MET A 55 -7.29 -5.89 13.44
CA MET A 55 -7.33 -7.28 12.93
C MET A 55 -8.77 -7.64 12.53
N VAL A 56 -8.91 -8.52 11.52
CA VAL A 56 -10.21 -9.03 11.06
C VAL A 56 -10.20 -10.55 11.14
N VAL A 57 -11.23 -11.12 11.77
CA VAL A 57 -11.53 -12.56 11.71
C VAL A 57 -12.75 -12.74 10.82
N ALA A 58 -12.59 -13.46 9.71
CA ALA A 58 -13.64 -13.66 8.71
C ALA A 58 -13.91 -15.15 8.51
N GLY A 59 -15.19 -15.53 8.46
CA GLY A 59 -15.62 -16.90 8.11
C GLY A 59 -15.51 -17.19 6.61
N PRO A 60 -15.61 -18.46 6.19
CA PRO A 60 -15.40 -18.87 4.79
C PRO A 60 -16.40 -18.26 3.79
N GLY A 61 -17.58 -17.81 4.25
CA GLY A 61 -18.58 -17.14 3.42
C GLY A 61 -18.35 -15.65 3.18
N VAL A 62 -17.27 -15.07 3.70
CA VAL A 62 -16.98 -13.62 3.58
C VAL A 62 -16.07 -13.36 2.38
N SER A 63 -16.46 -12.45 1.49
CA SER A 63 -15.56 -11.92 0.47
C SER A 63 -14.67 -10.81 1.02
N PHE A 64 -13.36 -10.98 0.84
CA PHE A 64 -12.34 -10.06 1.31
C PHE A 64 -11.83 -9.19 0.17
N LEU A 65 -12.10 -7.89 0.26
CA LEU A 65 -11.73 -6.90 -0.74
C LEU A 65 -10.58 -6.05 -0.19
N ALA A 66 -9.43 -6.14 -0.84
CA ALA A 66 -8.28 -5.28 -0.54
C ALA A 66 -8.21 -4.16 -1.59
N ARG A 67 -7.77 -2.96 -1.20
CA ARG A 67 -7.61 -1.85 -2.16
C ARG A 67 -6.65 -2.27 -3.28
N LYS A 68 -7.01 -1.95 -4.53
CA LYS A 68 -6.13 -2.07 -5.68
C LYS A 68 -5.00 -1.06 -5.56
N GLY A 69 -3.84 -1.48 -6.00
CA GLY A 69 -2.73 -0.61 -6.31
C GLY A 69 -1.75 -1.42 -7.13
N ASP A 70 -1.33 -0.85 -8.25
CA ASP A 70 -0.27 -1.45 -9.05
C ASP A 70 1.10 -0.92 -8.63
N TYR A 71 1.12 0.24 -7.97
CA TYR A 71 2.36 0.91 -7.60
C TYR A 71 2.80 0.58 -6.19
N THR A 72 4.09 0.42 -6.03
CA THR A 72 4.74 0.29 -4.73
C THR A 72 5.73 1.40 -4.54
N VAL A 73 5.82 1.90 -3.31
CA VAL A 73 6.64 3.08 -3.01
C VAL A 73 7.69 2.71 -1.99
N GLY A 74 8.95 2.82 -2.39
CA GLY A 74 10.07 2.64 -1.48
C GLY A 74 10.51 3.97 -0.88
N VAL A 75 10.63 4.02 0.44
CA VAL A 75 10.91 5.25 1.20
C VAL A 75 12.18 5.11 2.02
N GLY A 76 13.14 5.98 1.75
CA GLY A 76 14.28 6.25 2.62
C GLY A 76 14.10 7.61 3.31
N CYS A 77 14.68 7.78 4.50
CA CYS A 77 14.68 9.08 5.17
C CYS A 77 15.90 9.26 6.08
N ARG A 78 16.18 10.51 6.48
CA ARG A 78 17.10 10.81 7.59
C ARG A 78 16.40 10.55 8.94
N LYS A 79 17.21 10.43 10.00
CA LYS A 79 16.70 10.25 11.37
C LYS A 79 15.92 11.48 11.82
N GLY A 80 14.78 11.28 12.47
CA GLY A 80 13.95 12.35 13.03
C GLY A 80 13.15 13.13 11.99
N VAL A 81 12.87 12.52 10.82
CA VAL A 81 12.00 13.14 9.81
C VAL A 81 10.59 13.39 10.37
N SER A 82 9.95 14.49 9.97
CA SER A 82 8.57 14.77 10.38
C SER A 82 7.56 14.06 9.48
N ALA A 83 6.37 13.77 10.01
CA ALA A 83 5.27 13.21 9.22
C ALA A 83 4.88 14.10 8.04
N ARG A 84 4.88 15.43 8.25
CA ARG A 84 4.61 16.42 7.21
C ARG A 84 5.61 16.38 6.07
N ASP A 85 6.90 16.21 6.37
CA ASP A 85 7.92 16.11 5.32
C ASP A 85 7.75 14.83 4.49
N VAL A 86 7.35 13.73 5.14
CA VAL A 86 7.07 12.44 4.49
C VAL A 86 5.87 12.55 3.57
N THR A 87 4.74 13.09 4.05
CA THR A 87 3.54 13.26 3.23
C THR A 87 3.79 14.20 2.04
N ALA A 88 4.50 15.32 2.27
CA ALA A 88 4.85 16.26 1.22
C ALA A 88 5.78 15.65 0.17
N ALA A 89 6.82 14.93 0.59
CA ALA A 89 7.76 14.27 -0.30
C ALA A 89 7.10 13.21 -1.17
N ILE A 90 6.28 12.34 -0.58
CA ILE A 90 5.56 11.29 -1.31
C ILE A 90 4.54 11.91 -2.25
N GLY A 91 3.77 12.91 -1.81
CA GLY A 91 2.81 13.60 -2.67
C GLY A 91 3.47 14.33 -3.85
N ALA A 92 4.69 14.85 -3.69
CA ALA A 92 5.47 15.40 -4.79
C ALA A 92 5.91 14.30 -5.77
N ALA A 93 6.53 13.23 -5.27
CA ALA A 93 7.01 12.12 -6.09
C ALA A 93 5.87 11.45 -6.90
N LEU A 94 4.73 11.18 -6.27
CA LEU A 94 3.57 10.59 -6.93
C LEU A 94 3.03 11.49 -8.05
N ARG A 95 2.93 12.80 -7.80
CA ARG A 95 2.48 13.77 -8.80
C ARG A 95 3.45 13.89 -9.97
N GLU A 96 4.76 13.86 -9.72
CA GLU A 96 5.79 13.86 -10.76
C GLU A 96 5.78 12.57 -11.58
N ALA A 97 5.48 11.44 -10.95
CA ALA A 97 5.33 10.15 -11.63
C ALA A 97 3.96 9.96 -12.32
N GLY A 98 3.01 10.90 -12.16
CA GLY A 98 1.65 10.78 -12.69
C GLY A 98 0.81 9.68 -12.02
N VAL A 99 1.13 9.31 -10.78
CA VAL A 99 0.47 8.26 -10.00
C VAL A 99 -0.44 8.88 -8.95
N ALA A 100 -1.68 8.42 -8.84
CA ALA A 100 -2.56 8.84 -7.76
C ALA A 100 -2.25 8.09 -6.47
N THR A 101 -2.36 8.75 -5.31
CA THR A 101 -2.12 8.12 -3.99
C THR A 101 -2.96 6.86 -3.77
N GLY A 102 -4.17 6.80 -4.34
CA GLY A 102 -5.05 5.63 -4.26
C GLY A 102 -4.58 4.42 -5.09
N GLU A 103 -3.62 4.60 -6.01
CA GLU A 103 -3.04 3.53 -6.83
C GLU A 103 -1.79 2.91 -6.19
N VAL A 104 -1.36 3.44 -5.03
CA VAL A 104 -0.26 2.87 -4.24
C VAL A 104 -0.78 1.73 -3.38
N LEU A 105 -0.32 0.52 -3.67
CA LEU A 105 -0.65 -0.69 -2.92
C LEU A 105 0.00 -0.69 -1.54
N ILE A 106 1.29 -0.36 -1.52
CA ILE A 106 2.14 -0.54 -0.35
C ILE A 106 3.35 0.38 -0.39
N TYR A 107 3.74 0.83 0.80
CA TYR A 107 4.96 1.57 1.06
C TYR A 107 5.95 0.64 1.75
N ALA A 108 7.22 0.70 1.39
CA ALA A 108 8.25 -0.16 1.92
C ALA A 108 9.49 0.62 2.36
N THR A 109 10.13 0.14 3.43
CA THR A 109 11.42 0.64 3.90
C THR A 109 12.22 -0.49 4.56
N THR A 110 13.42 -0.22 5.05
CA THR A 110 14.22 -1.20 5.81
C THR A 110 13.78 -1.29 7.27
N VAL A 111 13.88 -2.48 7.90
CA VAL A 111 13.68 -2.70 9.35
C VAL A 111 14.50 -1.75 10.23
N LYS A 112 15.64 -1.24 9.74
CA LYS A 112 16.46 -0.23 10.43
C LYS A 112 15.71 1.10 10.66
N LYS A 113 14.55 1.30 10.03
CA LYS A 113 13.68 2.48 10.15
C LYS A 113 12.46 2.27 11.05
N ARG A 114 12.36 1.13 11.74
CA ARG A 114 11.20 0.80 12.59
C ARG A 114 10.98 1.80 13.76
N GLY A 115 12.00 2.54 14.17
CA GLY A 115 11.90 3.58 15.20
C GLY A 115 11.59 4.99 14.70
N GLU A 116 11.45 5.21 13.39
CA GLU A 116 11.22 6.55 12.81
C GLU A 116 9.72 6.90 12.83
N MET A 117 9.26 7.47 13.94
CA MET A 117 7.83 7.77 14.13
C MET A 117 7.23 8.70 13.08
N GLY A 118 7.99 9.68 12.58
CA GLY A 118 7.50 10.57 11.52
C GLY A 118 7.32 9.85 10.18
N LEU A 119 8.11 8.81 9.88
CA LEU A 119 7.88 7.95 8.72
C LEU A 119 6.57 7.17 8.88
N ILE A 120 6.40 6.49 10.02
CA ILE A 120 5.23 5.66 10.30
C ILE A 120 3.96 6.52 10.24
N GLN A 121 3.96 7.66 10.93
CA GLN A 121 2.82 8.56 10.96
C GLN A 121 2.55 9.17 9.59
N GLY A 122 3.58 9.61 8.85
CA GLY A 122 3.40 10.17 7.51
C GLY A 122 2.78 9.18 6.52
N ILE A 123 3.16 7.89 6.56
CA ILE A 123 2.50 6.88 5.72
C ILE A 123 1.06 6.62 6.19
N SER A 124 0.82 6.59 7.50
CA SER A 124 -0.53 6.46 8.05
C SER A 124 -1.45 7.61 7.64
N ASP A 125 -0.94 8.85 7.60
CA ASP A 125 -1.70 10.05 7.21
C ASP A 125 -2.10 10.01 5.72
N LEU A 126 -1.35 9.27 4.89
CA LEU A 126 -1.69 8.99 3.49
C LEU A 126 -2.71 7.84 3.34
N GLY A 127 -3.10 7.20 4.45
CA GLY A 127 -3.87 5.96 4.45
C GLY A 127 -3.11 4.77 3.86
N GLY A 128 -1.78 4.83 3.88
CA GLY A 128 -0.89 3.84 3.27
C GLY A 128 -0.54 2.68 4.21
N ASN A 129 -0.23 1.52 3.62
CA ASN A 129 0.33 0.39 4.33
C ASN A 129 1.85 0.45 4.29
N LEU A 130 2.54 0.50 5.44
CA LEU A 130 4.01 0.47 5.51
C LEU A 130 4.51 -0.92 5.89
N VAL A 131 5.44 -1.47 5.11
CA VAL A 131 6.19 -2.69 5.45
C VAL A 131 7.67 -2.41 5.67
N PHE A 132 8.25 -3.19 6.58
CA PHE A 132 9.65 -3.15 6.94
C PHE A 132 10.34 -4.42 6.43
N LEU A 133 11.35 -4.24 5.60
CA LEU A 133 12.09 -5.30 4.93
C LEU A 133 13.44 -5.52 5.61
N ASP A 134 13.83 -6.78 5.77
CA ASP A 134 15.15 -7.13 6.27
C ASP A 134 16.25 -6.82 5.23
N ASP A 135 17.50 -6.91 5.67
CA ASP A 135 18.66 -6.55 4.86
C ASP A 135 18.79 -7.47 3.63
N ASP A 136 18.47 -8.76 3.76
CA ASP A 136 18.54 -9.75 2.68
C ASP A 136 17.53 -9.40 1.57
N THR A 137 16.29 -9.10 1.95
CA THR A 137 15.22 -8.68 1.04
C THR A 137 15.56 -7.37 0.34
N ILE A 138 16.16 -6.40 1.05
CA ILE A 138 16.59 -5.12 0.45
C ILE A 138 17.76 -5.32 -0.52
N ASN A 139 18.68 -6.24 -0.27
CA ASN A 139 19.85 -6.45 -1.12
C ASN A 139 19.60 -7.40 -2.29
N ALA A 140 18.54 -8.23 -2.24
CA ALA A 140 18.20 -9.21 -3.27
C ALA A 140 17.91 -8.65 -4.69
N PRO A 141 17.27 -7.47 -4.88
CA PRO A 141 16.92 -6.98 -6.21
C PRO A 141 18.10 -6.67 -7.14
N GLY A 142 19.36 -6.73 -6.66
CA GLY A 142 20.55 -6.50 -7.48
C GLY A 142 20.69 -5.06 -7.99
N VAL A 143 19.86 -4.14 -7.50
CA VAL A 143 19.85 -2.72 -7.89
C VAL A 143 21.07 -2.04 -7.29
N LYS A 144 21.97 -1.56 -8.16
CA LYS A 144 23.18 -0.85 -7.77
C LYS A 144 23.08 0.62 -8.18
N THR A 145 22.30 1.42 -7.46
CA THR A 145 22.48 2.89 -7.51
C THR A 145 23.30 3.37 -6.32
N PRO A 146 24.27 4.28 -6.51
CA PRO A 146 25.06 4.84 -5.42
C PRO A 146 24.16 5.43 -4.33
N SER A 147 24.33 4.98 -3.09
CA SER A 147 23.48 5.35 -1.96
C SER A 147 24.31 5.52 -0.69
N ARG A 148 23.95 6.49 0.16
CA ARG A 148 24.52 6.61 1.52
C ARG A 148 24.18 5.42 2.43
N ALA A 149 23.26 4.55 2.00
CA ALA A 149 22.89 3.33 2.72
C ALA A 149 24.03 2.30 2.79
N SER A 150 25.08 2.43 1.98
CA SER A 150 26.29 1.60 2.09
C SER A 150 26.96 1.71 3.48
N LEU A 151 26.82 2.87 4.15
CA LEU A 151 27.30 3.09 5.52
C LEU A 151 26.61 2.18 6.56
N ILE A 152 25.46 1.61 6.21
CA ILE A 152 24.69 0.68 7.05
C ILE A 152 24.56 -0.70 6.39
N GLY A 153 25.44 -1.04 5.44
CA GLY A 153 25.48 -2.37 4.80
C GLY A 153 24.37 -2.63 3.77
N LEU A 154 23.74 -1.58 3.23
CA LEU A 154 22.68 -1.71 2.23
C LEU A 154 23.09 -1.13 0.88
N VAL A 155 22.68 -1.79 -0.21
CA VAL A 155 22.88 -1.27 -1.59
C VAL A 155 22.10 0.03 -1.85
N GLY A 156 20.99 0.21 -1.13
CA GLY A 156 20.05 1.31 -1.24
C GLY A 156 18.88 1.09 -0.29
N VAL A 157 17.95 2.05 -0.18
CA VAL A 157 16.69 1.82 0.56
C VAL A 157 15.50 2.04 -0.38
N ALA A 158 15.32 3.24 -0.94
CA ALA A 158 14.13 3.57 -1.72
C ALA A 158 13.88 2.61 -2.91
N GLU A 159 14.76 2.55 -3.91
CA GLU A 159 14.56 1.66 -5.07
C GLU A 159 14.46 0.18 -4.71
N PRO A 160 15.40 -0.41 -3.95
CA PRO A 160 15.30 -1.83 -3.62
C PRO A 160 14.04 -2.15 -2.80
N ALA A 161 13.62 -1.27 -1.88
CA ALA A 161 12.40 -1.48 -1.12
C ALA A 161 11.16 -1.44 -2.02
N ALA A 162 11.08 -0.50 -2.97
CA ALA A 162 9.98 -0.43 -3.93
C ALA A 162 9.89 -1.73 -4.75
N LEU A 163 11.02 -2.16 -5.31
CA LEU A 163 11.11 -3.34 -6.18
C LEU A 163 10.90 -4.66 -5.44
N ALA A 164 11.31 -4.77 -4.18
CA ALA A 164 11.16 -5.98 -3.40
C ALA A 164 9.69 -6.34 -3.13
N VAL A 165 8.80 -5.34 -3.07
CA VAL A 165 7.38 -5.53 -2.81
C VAL A 165 6.51 -5.34 -4.05
N SER A 166 7.10 -4.95 -5.19
CA SER A 166 6.37 -4.81 -6.45
C SER A 166 6.15 -6.17 -7.11
N ARG A 167 5.07 -6.29 -7.86
CA ARG A 167 4.70 -7.54 -8.54
C ARG A 167 5.49 -7.72 -9.82
N HIS A 168 5.70 -6.65 -10.57
CA HIS A 168 6.34 -6.70 -11.90
C HIS A 168 7.84 -6.40 -11.86
N ARG A 169 8.36 -5.94 -10.72
CA ARG A 169 9.76 -5.53 -10.50
C ARG A 169 10.23 -4.49 -11.52
N ASP A 170 9.34 -3.61 -11.95
CA ASP A 170 9.64 -2.53 -12.89
C ASP A 170 9.74 -1.20 -12.16
N LEU A 171 10.83 -0.47 -12.36
CA LEU A 171 11.06 0.82 -11.71
C LEU A 171 10.49 1.94 -12.56
N VAL A 172 9.30 2.43 -12.18
CA VAL A 172 8.58 3.48 -12.93
C VAL A 172 9.06 4.89 -12.58
N PHE A 173 9.64 5.07 -11.39
CA PHE A 173 10.21 6.33 -10.95
C PHE A 173 11.48 6.05 -10.15
N ALA A 174 12.63 6.41 -10.74
CA ALA A 174 13.93 6.31 -10.08
C ALA A 174 13.96 7.17 -8.81
N LYS A 175 14.82 6.82 -7.85
CA LYS A 175 14.81 7.53 -6.57
C LYS A 175 15.08 9.02 -6.74
N GLN A 176 14.29 9.82 -6.05
CA GLN A 176 14.53 11.26 -5.92
C GLN A 176 14.51 11.68 -4.45
N ALA A 177 15.33 12.67 -4.12
CA ALA A 177 15.44 13.22 -2.78
C ALA A 177 14.61 14.49 -2.66
N TYR A 178 13.69 14.50 -1.69
CA TYR A 178 12.85 15.61 -1.32
C TYR A 178 13.22 16.01 0.11
N GLY A 179 14.21 16.91 0.22
CA GLY A 179 14.78 17.30 1.51
C GLY A 179 15.43 16.12 2.25
N SER A 180 14.80 15.69 3.34
CA SER A 180 15.28 14.59 4.20
C SER A 180 14.69 13.22 3.83
N VAL A 181 13.78 13.17 2.85
CA VAL A 181 13.10 11.96 2.37
C VAL A 181 13.59 11.60 0.98
N THR A 182 13.66 10.31 0.68
CA THR A 182 13.97 9.79 -0.65
C THR A 182 12.89 8.80 -1.04
N VAL A 183 12.30 8.99 -2.22
CA VAL A 183 11.16 8.21 -2.70
C VAL A 183 11.53 7.57 -4.05
N ALA A 184 11.17 6.31 -4.23
CA ALA A 184 11.20 5.60 -5.50
C ALA A 184 9.87 4.88 -5.70
N ILE A 185 9.44 4.69 -6.95
CA ILE A 185 8.15 4.06 -7.27
C ILE A 185 8.42 2.92 -8.25
N ALA A 186 7.83 1.76 -7.97
CA ALA A 186 7.87 0.59 -8.82
C ALA A 186 6.45 0.08 -9.12
N ARG A 187 6.34 -0.85 -10.07
CA ARG A 187 5.14 -1.60 -10.43
C ARG A 187 5.48 -3.08 -10.49
#